data_AF-A0A7W0NYV7-F1
#
_entry.id   AF-A0A7W0NYV7-F1
#
_cell.length_a   1.000
_cell.length_b   1.000
_cell.length_c   1.000
_cell.angle_alpha   90.00
_cell.angle_beta   90.00
_cell.angle_gamma   90.00
#
_symmetry.space_group_name_H-M   'P 1'
#
loop_
_entity.id
_entity.type
_entity.pdbx_description
1 polymer ?
#
loop_
_entity_poly.entity_id
_entity_poly.type
_entity_poly.pdbx_seq_one_letter_code
_entity_poly.pdbx_strand_id
1 'polypeptide(L)'
;MTDSAVGRARGEDWRYYLRLITNSFATMLDLGLYTLGAALGGLGIALVLAGFGLVDRETDLSTGTGLVTAMVLGVAGAFLMGIASEGPARRNNRAFVHNELERAVTRALSSVVVGIGLIYAAGVLRPLVEDFPAPLAKGVELMRLAGVGGLWPVPLIGVPLAWILRHPVLLGDEGIEVELPAMFVVWLMALILLS
;
A
#
# COMPACT_ATOMS: atom_id res chain seq x y z
N MET A 1 -28.24 -22.87 22.27
CA MET A 1 -28.10 -22.52 20.84
C MET A 1 -26.67 -22.87 20.38
N THR A 2 -26.12 -24.05 20.70
CA THR A 2 -26.25 -25.37 20.05
C THR A 2 -25.80 -25.40 18.58
N ASP A 3 -24.48 -25.61 18.40
CA ASP A 3 -23.62 -26.20 17.33
C ASP A 3 -24.18 -26.54 15.93
N SER A 4 -25.48 -26.65 15.77
CA SER A 4 -26.16 -26.94 14.50
C SER A 4 -26.13 -25.80 13.47
N ALA A 5 -25.70 -24.59 13.84
CA ALA A 5 -25.46 -23.47 12.93
C ALA A 5 -24.04 -23.49 12.35
N VAL A 6 -23.07 -24.03 13.11
CA VAL A 6 -21.66 -24.14 12.70
C VAL A 6 -21.48 -25.25 11.65
N GLY A 7 -22.32 -26.30 11.70
CA GLY A 7 -22.25 -27.44 10.78
C GLY A 7 -22.88 -27.24 9.39
N ARG A 8 -23.73 -26.22 9.19
CA ARG A 8 -24.41 -25.98 7.90
C ARG A 8 -23.63 -25.08 6.93
N ALA A 9 -22.56 -24.42 7.39
CA ALA A 9 -21.75 -23.52 6.59
C ALA A 9 -20.74 -24.22 5.66
N ARG A 10 -20.44 -25.51 5.84
CA ARG A 10 -19.34 -26.20 5.14
C ARG A 10 -19.41 -26.32 3.61
N GLY A 11 -20.58 -26.15 3.00
CA GLY A 11 -20.74 -26.03 1.54
C GLY A 11 -20.60 -24.58 1.01
N GLU A 12 -20.78 -23.59 1.89
CA GLU A 12 -20.67 -22.15 1.66
C GLU A 12 -19.36 -21.53 2.22
N ASP A 13 -18.57 -22.30 2.98
CA ASP A 13 -17.29 -21.91 3.59
C ASP A 13 -16.28 -21.42 2.55
N TRP A 14 -16.17 -22.08 1.40
CA TRP A 14 -15.19 -21.68 0.39
C TRP A 14 -15.50 -20.32 -0.23
N ARG A 15 -16.79 -19.97 -0.40
CA ARG A 15 -17.20 -18.65 -0.90
C ARG A 15 -16.93 -17.57 0.13
N TYR A 16 -17.12 -17.89 1.41
CA TYR A 16 -16.75 -17.01 2.52
C TYR A 16 -15.25 -16.71 2.51
N TYR A 17 -14.40 -17.75 2.55
CA TYR A 17 -12.95 -17.56 2.56
C TYR A 17 -12.42 -16.88 1.30
N LEU A 18 -12.95 -17.21 0.11
CA LEU A 18 -12.56 -16.51 -1.12
C LEU A 18 -12.92 -15.03 -1.10
N ARG A 19 -14.11 -14.66 -0.62
CA ARG A 19 -14.49 -13.25 -0.48
C ARG A 19 -13.60 -12.53 0.52
N LEU A 20 -13.28 -13.18 1.64
CA LEU A 20 -12.40 -12.62 2.65
C LEU A 20 -10.98 -12.39 2.10
N ILE A 21 -10.42 -13.37 1.41
CA ILE A 21 -9.08 -13.30 0.79
C ILE A 21 -9.07 -12.23 -0.30
N THR A 22 -10.03 -12.25 -1.22
CA THR A 22 -10.08 -11.28 -2.34
C THR A 22 -10.26 -9.85 -1.85
N ASN A 23 -11.11 -9.62 -0.84
CA ASN A 23 -11.30 -8.29 -0.27
C ASN A 23 -10.06 -7.82 0.51
N SER A 24 -9.45 -8.71 1.32
CA SER A 24 -8.21 -8.40 2.04
C SER A 24 -7.08 -8.10 1.06
N PHE A 25 -6.94 -8.89 0.00
CA PHE A 25 -5.96 -8.68 -1.06
C PHE A 25 -6.15 -7.34 -1.75
N ALA A 26 -7.36 -7.06 -2.23
CA ALA A 26 -7.64 -5.79 -2.90
C ALA A 26 -7.38 -4.59 -1.97
N THR A 27 -7.78 -4.68 -0.70
CA THR A 27 -7.53 -3.63 0.29
C THR A 27 -6.03 -3.38 0.49
N MET A 28 -5.23 -4.44 0.64
CA MET A 28 -3.78 -4.29 0.83
C MET A 28 -3.07 -3.86 -0.44
N LEU A 29 -3.60 -4.23 -1.61
CA LEU A 29 -3.11 -3.76 -2.90
C LEU A 29 -3.36 -2.26 -3.03
N ASP A 30 -4.59 -1.80 -2.79
CA ASP A 30 -4.95 -0.38 -2.81
C ASP A 30 -4.03 0.43 -1.88
N LEU A 31 -3.82 -0.04 -0.65
CA LEU A 31 -2.91 0.60 0.31
C LEU A 31 -1.47 0.67 -0.19
N GLY A 32 -0.94 -0.43 -0.74
CA GLY A 32 0.41 -0.46 -1.30
C GLY A 32 0.56 0.50 -2.49
N LEU A 33 -0.46 0.59 -3.35
CA LEU A 33 -0.50 1.52 -4.47
C LEU A 33 -0.62 2.98 -4.02
N TYR A 34 -1.39 3.28 -2.98
CA TYR A 34 -1.43 4.62 -2.37
C TYR A 34 -0.07 5.03 -1.82
N THR A 35 0.59 4.16 -1.06
CA THR A 35 1.89 4.45 -0.46
C THR A 35 2.94 4.66 -1.53
N LEU A 36 3.00 3.80 -2.54
CA LEU A 36 3.92 3.97 -3.66
C LEU A 36 3.59 5.22 -4.48
N GLY A 37 2.32 5.48 -4.76
CA GLY A 37 1.87 6.66 -5.46
C GLY A 37 2.26 7.95 -4.75
N ALA A 38 2.14 7.98 -3.41
CA ALA A 38 2.58 9.09 -2.57
C ALA A 38 4.09 9.30 -2.64
N ALA A 39 4.87 8.22 -2.57
CA ALA A 39 6.32 8.28 -2.67
C ALA A 39 6.78 8.81 -4.04
N LEU A 40 6.23 8.29 -5.14
CA LEU A 40 6.57 8.71 -6.50
C LEU A 40 6.13 10.16 -6.78
N GLY A 41 4.92 10.53 -6.34
CA GLY A 41 4.44 11.90 -6.44
C GLY A 41 5.31 12.88 -5.64
N GLY A 42 5.70 12.50 -4.42
CA GLY A 42 6.62 13.28 -3.59
C GLY A 42 8.00 13.45 -4.24
N LEU A 43 8.56 12.39 -4.81
CA LEU A 43 9.83 12.45 -5.55
C LEU A 43 9.71 13.35 -6.79
N GLY A 44 8.61 13.28 -7.53
CA GLY A 44 8.33 14.16 -8.66
C GLY A 44 8.29 15.63 -8.24
N ILE A 45 7.56 15.97 -7.17
CA ILE A 45 7.50 17.33 -6.61
C ILE A 45 8.89 17.80 -6.18
N ALA A 46 9.66 16.97 -5.48
CA ALA A 46 11.01 17.29 -5.05
C ALA A 46 11.92 17.65 -6.24
N LEU A 47 11.84 16.90 -7.34
CA LEU A 47 12.60 17.19 -8.56
C LEU A 47 12.18 18.51 -9.22
N VAL A 48 10.89 18.85 -9.23
CA VAL A 48 10.42 20.16 -9.72
C VAL A 48 11.03 21.29 -8.88
N LEU A 49 10.96 21.18 -7.55
CA LEU A 49 11.50 22.18 -6.63
C LEU A 49 13.03 22.31 -6.78
N ALA A 50 13.74 21.20 -6.94
CA ALA A 50 15.18 21.18 -7.23
C ALA A 50 15.51 21.78 -8.61
N GLY A 51 14.62 21.63 -9.59
CA GLY A 51 14.71 22.29 -10.90
C GLY A 51 14.71 23.82 -10.78
N PHE A 52 13.89 24.36 -9.87
CA PHE A 52 13.81 25.79 -9.55
C PHE A 52 14.87 26.30 -8.55
N GLY A 53 15.71 25.40 -8.01
CA GLY A 53 16.70 25.77 -6.99
C GLY A 53 16.11 26.08 -5.62
N LEU A 54 14.90 25.58 -5.32
CA LEU A 54 14.23 25.74 -4.03
C LEU A 54 14.63 24.65 -3.02
N VAL A 55 15.20 23.55 -3.50
CA VAL A 55 15.70 22.39 -2.72
C VAL A 55 17.05 21.98 -3.31
N ASP A 56 17.96 21.51 -2.46
CA ASP A 56 19.28 21.02 -2.90
C ASP A 56 19.15 19.88 -3.91
N ARG A 57 19.99 19.94 -4.94
CA ARG A 57 20.08 18.91 -5.98
C ARG A 57 20.97 17.78 -5.49
N GLU A 58 20.38 16.67 -5.10
CA GLU A 58 21.17 15.41 -4.94
C GLU A 58 21.66 14.88 -6.30
N THR A 59 21.07 15.31 -7.41
CA THR A 59 21.42 14.85 -8.76
C THR A 59 21.78 16.01 -9.68
N ASP A 60 22.96 15.92 -10.30
CA ASP A 60 23.48 16.89 -11.28
C ASP A 60 22.79 16.70 -12.66
N LEU A 61 21.50 16.99 -12.71
CA LEU A 61 20.66 16.89 -13.90
C LEU A 61 20.42 18.25 -14.53
N SER A 62 20.38 18.30 -15.86
CA SER A 62 19.88 19.48 -16.56
C SER A 62 18.43 19.76 -16.15
N THR A 63 18.04 21.04 -16.07
CA THR A 63 16.68 21.44 -15.68
C THR A 63 15.61 20.77 -16.53
N GLY A 64 15.85 20.62 -17.84
CA GLY A 64 14.94 19.92 -18.75
C GLY A 64 14.78 18.44 -18.43
N THR A 65 15.89 17.73 -18.18
CA THR A 65 15.86 16.31 -17.79
C THR A 65 15.18 16.11 -16.44
N GLY A 66 15.42 17.01 -15.48
CA GLY A 66 14.77 17.01 -14.17
C GLY A 66 13.25 17.16 -14.28
N LEU A 67 12.77 18.12 -15.08
CA LEU A 67 11.34 18.36 -15.28
C LEU A 67 10.63 17.20 -15.99
N VAL A 68 11.24 16.61 -17.02
CA VAL A 68 10.66 15.44 -17.70
C VAL A 68 10.60 14.25 -16.75
N THR A 69 11.66 14.00 -15.98
CA THR A 69 11.69 12.92 -14.99
C THR A 69 10.65 13.13 -13.90
N ALA A 70 10.51 14.37 -13.42
CA ALA A 70 9.50 14.75 -12.44
C ALA A 70 8.07 14.51 -12.97
N MET A 71 7.82 14.83 -14.24
CA MET A 71 6.52 14.60 -14.88
C MET A 71 6.22 13.11 -14.97
N VAL A 72 7.18 12.28 -15.39
CA VAL A 72 6.98 10.81 -15.47
C VAL A 72 6.66 10.23 -14.10
N LEU A 73 7.45 10.59 -13.07
CA LEU A 73 7.23 10.12 -11.70
C LEU A 73 5.92 10.64 -11.10
N GLY A 74 5.58 11.91 -11.35
CA GLY A 74 4.34 12.52 -10.89
C GLY A 74 3.10 11.89 -11.54
N VAL A 75 3.12 11.66 -12.84
CA VAL A 75 2.02 10.98 -13.57
C VAL A 75 1.90 9.53 -13.12
N ALA A 76 3.01 8.80 -13.00
CA ALA A 76 3.00 7.44 -12.48
C ALA A 76 2.42 7.41 -11.05
N GLY A 77 2.86 8.30 -10.17
CA GLY A 77 2.36 8.41 -8.80
C GLY A 77 0.87 8.71 -8.73
N ALA A 78 0.40 9.69 -9.50
CA ALA A 78 -1.02 10.05 -9.59
C ALA A 78 -1.87 8.92 -10.16
N PHE A 79 -1.35 8.18 -11.14
CA PHE A 79 -2.02 7.02 -11.71
C PHE A 79 -2.20 5.89 -10.69
N LEU A 80 -1.16 5.57 -9.91
CA LEU A 80 -1.27 4.56 -8.86
C LEU A 80 -2.27 4.96 -7.77
N MET A 81 -2.27 6.23 -7.35
CA MET A 81 -3.29 6.74 -6.44
C MET A 81 -4.70 6.67 -7.05
N GLY A 82 -4.83 6.98 -8.34
CA GLY A 82 -6.09 6.87 -9.08
C GLY A 82 -6.65 5.46 -9.04
N ILE A 83 -5.85 4.46 -9.40
CA ILE A 83 -6.23 3.04 -9.31
C ILE A 83 -6.67 2.68 -7.88
N ALA A 84 -5.88 3.08 -6.88
CA ALA A 84 -6.18 2.79 -5.48
C ALA A 84 -7.47 3.48 -4.98
N SER A 85 -7.86 4.62 -5.57
CA SER A 85 -9.06 5.37 -5.22
C SER A 85 -10.36 4.80 -5.75
N GLU A 86 -10.28 4.03 -6.84
CA GLU A 86 -11.42 3.29 -7.41
C GLU A 86 -11.60 1.90 -6.76
N GLY A 87 -10.63 1.49 -5.94
CA GLY A 87 -10.52 0.14 -5.40
C GLY A 87 -11.56 -0.24 -4.32
N PRO A 88 -11.69 -1.55 -4.04
CA PRO A 88 -12.70 -2.11 -3.11
C PRO A 88 -12.63 -1.58 -1.69
N ALA A 89 -11.49 -1.01 -1.27
CA ALA A 89 -11.30 -0.42 0.06
C ALA A 89 -12.41 0.56 0.45
N ARG A 90 -13.04 1.23 -0.53
CA ARG A 90 -14.12 2.20 -0.30
C ARG A 90 -15.53 1.63 -0.44
N ARG A 91 -15.69 0.48 -1.13
CA ARG A 91 -16.99 0.00 -1.62
C ARG A 91 -17.67 -1.03 -0.72
N ASN A 92 -16.94 -1.76 0.14
CA ASN A 92 -17.50 -2.99 0.72
C ASN A 92 -17.17 -3.33 2.19
N ASN A 93 -16.57 -2.44 2.97
CA ASN A 93 -16.24 -2.75 4.39
C ASN A 93 -17.47 -2.88 5.32
N ARG A 94 -18.67 -2.48 4.88
CA ARG A 94 -19.87 -2.43 5.73
C ARG A 94 -20.75 -3.69 5.72
N ALA A 95 -20.49 -4.66 4.84
CA ALA A 95 -21.51 -5.69 4.55
C ALA A 95 -21.33 -7.06 5.23
N PHE A 96 -20.23 -7.33 5.95
CA PHE A 96 -19.98 -8.67 6.46
C PHE A 96 -19.30 -8.69 7.84
N VAL A 97 -19.99 -9.30 8.81
CA VAL A 97 -19.46 -9.64 10.14
C VAL A 97 -18.48 -10.80 9.97
N HIS A 98 -17.22 -10.48 9.69
CA HIS A 98 -16.12 -11.45 9.71
C HIS A 98 -15.50 -11.50 11.10
N ASN A 99 -15.02 -12.68 11.49
CA ASN A 99 -14.17 -12.83 12.66
C ASN A 99 -12.96 -11.88 12.54
N GLU A 100 -12.73 -11.07 13.57
CA GLU A 100 -11.68 -10.04 13.54
C GLU A 100 -10.29 -10.64 13.38
N LEU A 101 -10.06 -11.81 13.96
CA LEU A 101 -8.79 -12.54 13.85
C LEU A 101 -8.56 -13.04 12.42
N GLU A 102 -9.59 -13.63 11.79
CA GLU A 102 -9.47 -14.14 10.41
C GLU A 102 -9.14 -13.00 9.44
N ARG A 103 -9.77 -11.84 9.62
CA ARG A 103 -9.49 -10.63 8.83
C ARG A 103 -8.07 -10.10 9.01
N ALA A 104 -7.58 -10.08 10.24
CA ALA A 104 -6.22 -9.65 10.54
C ALA A 104 -5.21 -10.60 9.86
N VAL A 105 -5.40 -11.91 10.01
CA VAL A 105 -4.55 -12.93 9.37
C VAL A 105 -4.58 -12.80 7.84
N THR A 106 -5.75 -12.64 7.24
CA THR A 106 -5.85 -12.52 5.77
C THR A 106 -5.26 -11.21 5.28
N ARG A 107 -5.36 -10.11 6.02
CA ARG A 107 -4.67 -8.85 5.67
C ARG A 107 -3.16 -8.97 5.77
N ALA A 108 -2.63 -9.63 6.81
CA ALA A 108 -1.20 -9.88 6.94
C ALA A 108 -0.67 -10.75 5.79
N LEU A 109 -1.37 -11.82 5.44
CA LEU A 109 -1.01 -12.66 4.29
C LEU A 109 -1.11 -11.89 2.97
N SER A 110 -2.17 -11.12 2.78
CA SER A 110 -2.35 -10.28 1.60
C SER A 110 -1.26 -9.21 1.45
N SER A 111 -0.82 -8.59 2.55
CA SER A 111 0.25 -7.59 2.51
C SER A 111 1.57 -8.21 2.06
N VAL A 112 1.86 -9.43 2.53
CA VAL A 112 3.04 -10.19 2.11
C VAL A 112 2.97 -10.48 0.61
N VAL A 113 1.83 -10.94 0.10
CA VAL A 113 1.66 -11.23 -1.33
C VAL A 113 1.81 -9.96 -2.17
N VAL A 114 1.19 -8.85 -1.76
CA VAL A 114 1.34 -7.55 -2.43
C VAL A 114 2.80 -7.08 -2.39
N GLY A 115 3.46 -7.23 -1.24
CA GLY A 115 4.87 -6.87 -1.06
C GLY A 115 5.79 -7.65 -2.00
N ILE A 116 5.59 -8.96 -2.12
CA ILE A 116 6.29 -9.81 -3.09
C ILE A 116 6.01 -9.34 -4.52
N GLY A 117 4.75 -9.01 -4.85
CA GLY A 117 4.37 -8.49 -6.16
C GLY A 117 5.09 -7.20 -6.52
N LEU A 118 5.22 -6.27 -5.58
CA LEU A 118 5.95 -5.00 -5.77
C LEU A 118 7.46 -5.23 -5.91
N ILE A 119 8.06 -6.11 -5.10
CA ILE A 119 9.48 -6.47 -5.23
C ILE A 119 9.75 -7.10 -6.61
N TYR A 120 8.87 -8.02 -7.04
CA TYR A 120 8.98 -8.64 -8.35
C TYR A 120 8.85 -7.62 -9.48
N ALA A 121 7.83 -6.74 -9.41
CA ALA A 121 7.65 -5.66 -10.38
C ALA A 121 8.88 -4.73 -10.44
N ALA A 122 9.46 -4.37 -9.29
CA ALA A 122 10.69 -3.58 -9.24
C ALA A 122 11.87 -4.33 -9.89
N GLY A 123 12.00 -5.64 -9.68
CA GLY A 123 13.02 -6.47 -10.33
C GLY A 123 12.87 -6.52 -11.86
N VAL A 124 11.64 -6.56 -12.36
CA VAL A 124 11.34 -6.52 -13.80
C VAL A 124 11.59 -5.13 -14.40
N LEU A 125 11.26 -4.06 -13.67
CA LEU A 125 11.42 -2.69 -14.14
C LEU A 125 12.86 -2.18 -14.05
N ARG A 126 13.66 -2.67 -13.11
CA ARG A 126 15.05 -2.24 -12.91
C ARG A 126 15.89 -2.24 -14.19
N PRO A 127 16.02 -3.35 -14.95
CA PRO A 127 16.83 -3.34 -16.17
C PRO A 127 16.28 -2.40 -17.26
N LEU A 128 15.00 -2.04 -17.21
CA LEU A 128 14.40 -1.09 -18.16
C LEU A 128 14.73 0.36 -17.85
N VAL A 129 15.09 0.68 -16.60
CA VAL A 129 15.39 2.05 -16.16
C VAL A 129 16.88 2.29 -15.89
N GLU A 130 17.74 1.27 -16.05
CA GLU A 130 19.17 1.36 -15.77
C GLU A 130 19.91 2.37 -16.67
N ASP A 131 19.47 2.53 -17.92
CA ASP A 131 20.04 3.50 -18.87
C ASP A 131 19.43 4.91 -18.74
N PHE A 132 18.47 5.09 -17.84
CA PHE A 132 17.73 6.34 -17.68
C PHE A 132 18.26 7.19 -16.51
N PRO A 133 17.85 8.47 -16.41
CA PRO A 133 18.25 9.34 -15.30
C PRO A 133 18.05 8.72 -13.91
N ALA A 134 19.03 8.95 -13.02
CA ALA A 134 19.06 8.43 -11.64
C ALA A 134 17.73 8.51 -10.86
N PRO A 135 16.91 9.57 -10.97
CA PRO A 135 15.65 9.61 -10.22
C PRO A 135 14.61 8.58 -10.70
N LEU A 136 14.66 8.10 -11.94
CA LEU A 136 13.82 6.98 -12.38
C LEU A 136 14.24 5.67 -11.73
N ALA A 137 15.55 5.43 -11.61
CA ALA A 137 16.07 4.31 -10.84
C ALA A 137 15.66 4.41 -9.36
N LYS A 138 15.67 5.63 -8.77
CA LYS A 138 15.14 5.85 -7.41
C LYS A 138 13.65 5.55 -7.32
N GLY A 139 12.85 5.86 -8.34
CA GLY A 139 11.44 5.47 -8.40
C GLY A 139 11.23 3.95 -8.35
N VAL A 140 12.05 3.18 -9.06
CA VAL A 140 12.03 1.71 -8.99
C VAL A 140 12.53 1.20 -7.64
N GLU A 141 13.51 1.85 -7.03
CA GLU A 141 13.93 1.55 -5.66
C GLU A 141 12.80 1.77 -4.67
N LEU A 142 12.06 2.89 -4.76
CA LEU A 142 10.89 3.16 -3.91
C LEU A 142 9.81 2.08 -4.07
N MET A 143 9.60 1.53 -5.27
CA MET A 143 8.72 0.38 -5.48
C MET A 143 9.21 -0.87 -4.75
N ARG A 144 10.52 -1.16 -4.81
CA ARG A 144 11.12 -2.26 -4.05
C ARG A 144 10.95 -2.07 -2.54
N LEU A 145 11.21 -0.86 -2.04
CA LEU A 145 11.09 -0.51 -0.62
C LEU A 145 9.64 -0.56 -0.13
N ALA A 146 8.69 -0.09 -0.95
CA ALA A 146 7.27 -0.29 -0.69
C ALA A 146 6.94 -1.79 -0.58
N GLY A 147 7.52 -2.63 -1.44
CA GLY A 147 7.38 -4.07 -1.35
C GLY A 147 7.95 -4.67 -0.05
N VAL A 148 9.11 -4.21 0.41
CA VAL A 148 9.68 -4.57 1.72
C VAL A 148 8.77 -4.13 2.88
N GLY A 149 8.16 -2.95 2.75
CA GLY A 149 7.12 -2.43 3.64
C GLY A 149 5.90 -3.36 3.77
N GLY A 150 5.43 -3.92 2.65
CA GLY A 150 4.33 -4.89 2.64
C GLY A 150 4.72 -6.25 3.23
N LEU A 151 6.01 -6.60 3.16
CA LEU A 151 6.54 -7.90 3.60
C LEU A 151 6.78 -7.99 5.11
N TRP A 152 7.28 -6.92 5.75
CA TRP A 152 7.62 -6.95 7.19
C TRP A 152 6.88 -5.93 8.05
N PRO A 153 7.03 -4.61 7.86
CA PRO A 153 6.45 -3.65 8.80
C PRO A 153 4.92 -3.68 8.82
N VAL A 154 4.26 -3.83 7.68
CA VAL A 154 2.79 -3.89 7.61
C VAL A 154 2.22 -5.12 8.31
N PRO A 155 2.66 -6.37 8.05
CA PRO A 155 2.08 -7.53 8.73
C PRO A 155 2.47 -7.62 10.21
N LEU A 156 3.64 -7.12 10.60
CA LEU A 156 4.14 -7.21 11.98
C LEU A 156 3.68 -6.05 12.89
N ILE A 157 3.46 -4.86 12.32
CA ILE A 157 3.12 -3.66 13.08
C ILE A 157 1.79 -3.09 12.59
N GLY A 158 1.65 -2.90 11.28
CA GLY A 158 0.46 -2.28 10.68
C GLY A 158 -0.82 -3.03 11.00
N VAL A 159 -0.88 -4.33 10.75
CA VAL A 159 -2.06 -5.17 10.99
C VAL A 159 -2.37 -5.30 12.48
N PRO A 160 -1.42 -5.63 13.38
CA PRO A 160 -1.69 -5.65 14.82
C PRO A 160 -2.14 -4.30 15.37
N LEU A 161 -1.51 -3.20 14.95
CA LEU A 161 -1.90 -1.84 15.36
C LEU A 161 -3.33 -1.54 14.92
N ALA A 162 -3.67 -1.85 13.67
CA ALA A 162 -4.98 -1.59 13.11
C ALA A 162 -6.07 -2.45 13.79
N TRP A 163 -5.74 -3.68 14.19
CA TRP A 163 -6.59 -4.54 15.00
C TRP A 163 -6.80 -3.98 16.42
N ILE A 164 -5.75 -3.51 17.10
CA ILE A 164 -5.84 -2.89 18.43
C ILE A 164 -6.68 -1.60 18.38
N LEU A 165 -6.46 -0.75 17.38
CA LEU A 165 -7.18 0.51 17.24
C LEU A 165 -8.67 0.31 16.98
N ARG A 166 -9.06 -0.82 16.38
CA ARG A 166 -10.46 -1.19 16.16
C ARG A 166 -11.20 -1.58 17.45
N HIS A 167 -10.48 -1.86 18.55
CA HIS A 167 -11.10 -2.35 19.76
C HIS A 167 -12.07 -1.29 20.33
N PRO A 168 -13.35 -1.64 20.58
CA PRO A 168 -14.42 -0.68 20.91
C PRO A 168 -14.17 0.16 22.18
N VAL A 169 -13.22 -0.26 23.01
CA VAL A 169 -12.81 0.46 24.24
C VAL A 169 -12.10 1.78 23.92
N LEU A 170 -11.47 1.91 22.73
CA LEU A 170 -10.65 3.07 22.37
C LEU A 170 -11.37 4.12 21.52
N LEU A 171 -12.40 3.75 20.75
CA LEU A 171 -13.04 4.64 19.76
C LEU A 171 -14.48 5.03 20.09
N GLY A 172 -15.10 4.43 21.12
CA GLY A 172 -16.54 4.58 21.32
C GLY A 172 -17.35 3.94 20.18
N ASP A 173 -18.67 4.00 20.27
CA ASP A 173 -19.59 3.38 19.30
C ASP A 173 -19.68 4.15 17.96
N GLU A 174 -18.96 5.28 17.85
CA GLU A 174 -18.80 6.00 16.60
C GLU A 174 -17.75 5.28 15.76
N GLY A 175 -18.21 4.45 14.82
CA GLY A 175 -17.40 3.60 13.94
C GLY A 175 -16.46 4.36 12.99
N ILE A 176 -15.48 5.10 13.53
CA ILE A 176 -14.41 5.74 12.79
C ILE A 176 -13.51 4.63 12.21
N GLU A 177 -13.42 4.56 10.88
CA GLU A 177 -12.57 3.60 10.16
C GLU A 177 -11.08 4.02 10.26
N VAL A 178 -10.46 3.83 11.43
CA VAL A 178 -9.03 4.15 11.69
C VAL A 178 -8.08 3.08 11.14
N GLU A 179 -8.61 1.91 10.78
CA GLU A 179 -7.81 0.74 10.41
C GLU A 179 -6.93 0.96 9.17
N LEU A 180 -7.52 1.46 8.07
CA LEU A 180 -6.79 1.69 6.82
C LEU A 180 -5.78 2.85 6.93
N PRO A 181 -6.14 4.01 7.52
CA PRO A 181 -5.17 5.07 7.78
C PRO A 181 -3.98 4.61 8.62
N ALA A 182 -4.19 3.81 9.66
CA ALA A 182 -3.09 3.31 10.50
C ALA A 182 -2.12 2.43 9.71
N MET A 183 -2.63 1.50 8.90
CA MET A 183 -1.78 0.65 8.05
C MET A 183 -1.05 1.47 6.99
N PHE A 184 -1.72 2.46 6.37
CA PHE A 184 -1.09 3.38 5.42
C PHE A 184 0.09 4.13 6.06
N VAL A 185 -0.10 4.67 7.27
CA VAL A 185 0.95 5.39 8.00
C VAL A 185 2.13 4.48 8.30
N VAL A 186 1.89 3.26 8.78
CA VAL A 186 2.98 2.29 9.03
C VAL A 186 3.75 1.96 7.75
N TRP A 187 3.04 1.77 6.63
CA TRP A 187 3.67 1.49 5.35
C TRP A 187 4.51 2.68 4.85
N LEU A 188 3.98 3.90 4.97
CA LEU A 188 4.68 5.11 4.60
C LEU A 188 5.92 5.35 5.47
N MET A 189 5.80 5.15 6.79
CA MET A 189 6.92 5.25 7.72
C MET A 189 8.00 4.22 7.41
N ALA A 190 7.61 2.98 7.08
CA ALA A 190 8.56 1.97 6.63
C ALA A 190 9.33 2.43 5.39
N LEU A 191 8.64 3.02 4.42
CA LEU A 191 9.26 3.52 3.21
C LEU A 191 10.26 4.64 3.51
N ILE A 192 9.90 5.60 4.37
CA ILE A 192 10.78 6.70 4.80
C ILE A 192 12.01 6.18 5.56
N LEU A 193 11.84 5.18 6.43
CA LEU A 193 12.94 4.62 7.23
C LEU A 193 13.89 3.74 6.41
N LEU A 194 13.44 3.23 5.26
CA LEU A 194 14.22 2.35 4.39
C LEU A 194 14.83 3.08 3.18
N SER A 195 14.38 4.29 2.85
CA SER A 195 14.75 5.07 1.65
C SER A 195 16.03 5.86 1.79
#